data_AF-A0A1Y4WMX7-F1
#
_entry.id   AF-A0A1Y4WMX7-F1
#
_cell.length_a   1.000
_cell.length_b   1.000
_cell.length_c   1.000
_cell.angle_alpha   90.00
_cell.angle_beta   90.00
_cell.angle_gamma   90.00
#
_symmetry.space_group_name_H-M   'P 1'
#
loop_
_entity.id
_entity.type
_entity.pdbx_description
1 polymer ?
#
loop_
_entity_poly.entity_id
_entity_poly.type
_entity_poly.pdbx_seq_one_letter_code
_entity_poly.pdbx_strand_id
1 'polypeptide(L)'
;MIPFFPAPYPDELWYGIITRFHLQSGFAYWSDTLQMLFPGCKRPNVGSLLPNETMRQLTHRLPDGVLNLAELALHHSLLPFRLLFLPEKQKEEYLRRYLAGEDIQPRLLSLTKKLREHPLRYCPLCAQADREHYGESYWHIEHQIWIMPLCPVHGCRLMEAPYRDTMSLSRQLVLIPEENPKPNLGSSETEHGLTDLLHQWYQMPFDVTASIEDTDNLGRAIENAGLLAPGNVRRLAWDTARIYTVLTNKFGAAMIEDVFGRQITVAHARRLRLGEIAYTEEYALLSVLLGMGPEALFTKEQVPLHIYQKMLELSTRGRPYTKRNVAKLLGIRVDQVMPYAERFGIEPFWVQSGKQTEPEKRQTYAVTIHLSEEERRHLDAYMSEHEMDAYGHALRYFMQKELALFHGKTNDSSCVFSGNVI
;
A
#
# COMPACT_ATOMS: atom_id res chain seq x y z
N MET A 1 -48.70 3.53 3.27
CA MET A 1 -48.27 2.98 1.97
C MET A 1 -47.26 3.95 1.39
N ILE A 2 -46.12 3.48 0.87
CA ILE A 2 -45.13 4.35 0.25
C ILE A 2 -45.60 4.58 -1.20
N PRO A 3 -45.91 5.83 -1.61
CA PRO A 3 -46.59 6.09 -2.89
C PRO A 3 -45.66 5.92 -4.11
N PHE A 4 -44.38 6.22 -3.96
CA PHE A 4 -43.32 6.02 -4.95
C PHE A 4 -41.99 5.82 -4.22
N PHE A 5 -40.95 5.36 -4.90
CA PHE A 5 -39.59 5.35 -4.37
C PHE A 5 -38.60 5.60 -5.51
N PRO A 6 -37.59 6.47 -5.34
CA PRO A 6 -36.64 6.79 -6.40
C PRO A 6 -35.82 5.56 -6.78
N ALA A 7 -35.56 5.40 -8.08
CA ALA A 7 -34.61 4.41 -8.56
C ALA A 7 -33.18 4.83 -8.16
N PRO A 8 -32.36 3.91 -7.65
CA PRO A 8 -30.96 4.20 -7.34
C PRO A 8 -30.16 4.58 -8.60
N TYR A 9 -29.29 5.59 -8.51
CA TYR A 9 -28.35 5.96 -9.56
C TYR A 9 -26.99 5.26 -9.42
N PRO A 10 -26.18 5.16 -10.50
CA PRO A 10 -24.83 4.61 -10.42
C PRO A 10 -23.95 5.35 -9.40
N ASP A 11 -23.21 4.61 -8.58
CA ASP A 11 -22.36 5.17 -7.51
C ASP A 11 -23.13 6.04 -6.48
N GLU A 12 -24.45 5.89 -6.38
CA GLU A 12 -25.23 6.63 -5.40
C GLU A 12 -25.19 5.97 -4.02
N LEU A 13 -24.85 6.74 -2.99
CA LEU A 13 -24.92 6.29 -1.60
C LEU A 13 -26.38 6.06 -1.17
N TRP A 14 -26.64 5.03 -0.37
CA TRP A 14 -27.96 4.78 0.23
C TRP A 14 -28.60 6.02 0.86
N TYR A 15 -27.80 6.84 1.54
CA TYR A 15 -28.26 8.11 2.08
C TYR A 15 -28.79 9.06 1.00
N GLY A 16 -28.14 9.13 -0.16
CA GLY A 16 -28.56 9.86 -1.36
C GLY A 16 -29.98 9.49 -1.80
N ILE A 17 -30.26 8.20 -1.91
CA ILE A 17 -31.57 7.67 -2.32
C ILE A 17 -32.66 8.16 -1.33
N ILE A 18 -32.39 8.11 -0.02
CA ILE A 18 -33.31 8.59 1.01
C ILE A 18 -33.50 10.11 0.94
N THR A 19 -32.44 10.88 0.71
CA THR A 19 -32.52 12.34 0.57
C THR A 19 -33.28 12.77 -0.67
N ARG A 20 -33.15 12.03 -1.79
CA ARG A 20 -33.95 12.27 -3.00
C ARG A 20 -35.41 11.94 -2.80
N PHE A 21 -35.72 10.82 -2.12
CA PHE A 21 -37.10 10.52 -1.74
C PHE A 21 -37.69 11.66 -0.91
N HIS A 22 -36.94 12.18 0.08
CA HIS A 22 -37.37 13.33 0.88
C HIS A 22 -37.72 14.53 0.00
N LEU A 23 -36.81 14.93 -0.89
CA LEU A 23 -37.01 16.05 -1.81
C LEU A 23 -38.25 15.86 -2.69
N GLN A 24 -38.37 14.70 -3.34
CA GLN A 24 -39.45 14.41 -4.28
C GLN A 24 -40.81 14.25 -3.58
N SER A 25 -40.81 13.87 -2.31
CA SER A 25 -42.05 13.67 -1.53
C SER A 25 -42.73 14.97 -1.11
N GLY A 26 -41.99 16.09 -1.11
CA GLY A 26 -42.49 17.40 -0.67
C GLY A 26 -42.76 17.50 0.84
N PHE A 27 -42.28 16.55 1.65
CA PHE A 27 -42.39 16.66 3.11
C PHE A 27 -41.59 17.86 3.63
N ALA A 28 -42.20 18.68 4.48
CA ALA A 28 -41.54 19.83 5.08
C ALA A 28 -40.44 19.46 6.10
N TYR A 29 -40.57 18.29 6.73
CA TYR A 29 -39.65 17.84 7.78
C TYR A 29 -39.10 16.44 7.49
N TRP A 30 -37.80 16.27 7.72
CA TRP A 30 -37.12 14.98 7.63
C TRP A 30 -37.78 13.91 8.51
N SER A 31 -38.34 14.29 9.66
CA SER A 31 -38.98 13.37 10.60
C SER A 31 -40.19 12.67 9.98
N ASP A 32 -40.97 13.38 9.18
CA ASP A 32 -42.16 12.85 8.52
C ASP A 32 -41.77 11.84 7.43
N THR A 33 -40.68 12.15 6.72
CA THR A 33 -40.10 11.25 5.72
C THR A 33 -39.62 9.95 6.36
N LEU A 34 -38.85 10.05 7.44
CA LEU A 34 -38.36 8.87 8.14
C LEU A 34 -39.49 8.08 8.81
N GLN A 35 -40.51 8.76 9.34
CA GLN A 35 -41.69 8.09 9.89
C GLN A 35 -42.49 7.34 8.81
N MET A 36 -42.58 7.88 7.60
CA MET A 36 -43.20 7.20 6.45
C MET A 36 -42.39 5.98 6.02
N LEU A 37 -41.07 6.12 5.88
CA LEU A 37 -40.16 5.07 5.39
C LEU A 37 -39.84 4.00 6.45
N PHE A 38 -39.86 4.34 7.73
CA PHE A 38 -39.47 3.46 8.84
C PHE A 38 -40.42 3.59 10.04
N PRO A 39 -41.72 3.26 9.88
CA PRO A 39 -42.71 3.43 10.93
C PRO A 39 -42.35 2.60 12.15
N GLY A 40 -42.39 3.22 13.33
CA GLY A 40 -42.03 2.58 14.60
C GLY A 40 -40.52 2.57 14.90
N CYS A 41 -39.67 2.96 13.94
CA CYS A 41 -38.25 3.15 14.19
C CYS A 41 -37.98 4.57 14.72
N LYS A 42 -37.67 4.70 16.01
CA LYS A 42 -37.40 6.01 16.62
C LYS A 42 -36.14 6.69 16.08
N ARG A 43 -35.16 5.92 15.59
CA ARG A 43 -33.83 6.42 15.16
C ARG A 43 -33.28 5.57 14.01
N PRO A 44 -33.83 5.68 12.78
CA PRO A 44 -33.32 4.94 11.64
C PRO A 44 -31.90 5.42 11.29
N ASN A 45 -30.97 4.48 11.11
CA ASN A 45 -29.57 4.77 10.82
C ASN A 45 -29.29 4.93 9.33
N VAL A 46 -30.01 5.84 8.66
CA VAL A 46 -29.85 6.08 7.21
C VAL A 46 -28.51 6.71 6.85
N GLY A 47 -27.86 7.41 7.79
CA GLY A 47 -26.56 8.04 7.58
C GLY A 47 -25.35 7.11 7.63
N SER A 48 -25.53 5.81 7.85
CA SER A 48 -24.42 4.86 7.80
C SER A 48 -23.93 4.67 6.37
N LEU A 49 -22.62 4.76 6.16
CA LEU A 49 -21.98 4.43 4.89
C LEU A 49 -21.90 2.92 4.62
N LEU A 50 -22.29 2.09 5.60
CA LEU A 50 -22.23 0.63 5.55
C LEU A 50 -23.66 0.04 5.56
N PRO A 51 -23.81 -1.22 5.11
CA PRO A 51 -25.10 -1.88 5.09
C PRO A 51 -25.75 -1.92 6.47
N ASN A 52 -27.00 -1.52 6.55
CA ASN A 52 -27.70 -1.38 7.82
C ASN A 52 -29.16 -1.81 7.70
N GLU A 53 -29.87 -1.77 8.83
CA GLU A 53 -31.24 -2.25 8.93
C GLU A 53 -32.24 -1.46 8.08
N THR A 54 -31.97 -0.19 7.76
CA THR A 54 -32.88 0.64 6.97
C THR A 54 -33.02 0.14 5.53
N MET A 55 -31.94 -0.37 4.94
CA MET A 55 -31.97 -1.01 3.61
C MET A 55 -32.87 -2.26 3.61
N ARG A 56 -32.77 -3.10 4.65
CA ARG A 56 -33.62 -4.29 4.82
C ARG A 56 -35.08 -3.95 4.99
N GLN A 57 -35.38 -3.02 5.90
CA GLN A 57 -36.75 -2.57 6.16
C GLN A 57 -37.43 -2.06 4.88
N LEU A 58 -36.73 -1.26 4.07
CA LEU A 58 -37.32 -0.76 2.83
C LEU A 58 -37.46 -1.82 1.75
N THR A 59 -36.47 -2.73 1.61
CA THR A 59 -36.58 -3.85 0.66
C THR A 59 -37.81 -4.72 0.97
N HIS A 60 -38.14 -4.95 2.24
CA HIS A 60 -39.34 -5.72 2.62
C HIS A 60 -40.66 -4.95 2.52
N ARG A 61 -40.63 -3.62 2.52
CA ARG A 61 -41.84 -2.77 2.48
C ARG A 61 -42.23 -2.33 1.09
N LEU A 62 -41.27 -2.29 0.17
CA LEU A 62 -41.50 -1.95 -1.23
C LEU A 62 -41.93 -3.22 -2.01
N PRO A 63 -42.65 -3.06 -3.12
CA PRO A 63 -42.95 -4.19 -4.00
C PRO A 63 -41.70 -4.91 -4.49
N ASP A 64 -41.83 -6.22 -4.75
CA ASP A 64 -40.74 -7.03 -5.29
C ASP A 64 -40.19 -6.42 -6.58
N GLY A 65 -38.86 -6.41 -6.71
CA GLY A 65 -38.15 -5.88 -7.88
C GLY A 65 -37.86 -4.38 -7.84
N VAL A 66 -38.37 -3.62 -6.86
CA VAL A 66 -38.03 -2.18 -6.72
C VAL A 66 -36.62 -2.01 -6.15
N LEU A 67 -36.28 -2.77 -5.10
CA LEU A 67 -34.95 -2.80 -4.50
C LEU A 67 -34.48 -4.24 -4.36
N ASN A 68 -33.16 -4.44 -4.51
CA ASN A 68 -32.50 -5.69 -4.20
C ASN A 68 -31.50 -5.44 -3.06
N LEU A 69 -31.64 -6.20 -1.97
CA LEU A 69 -30.82 -5.99 -0.78
C LEU A 69 -29.33 -6.25 -1.02
N ALA A 70 -28.98 -7.22 -1.87
CA ALA A 70 -27.58 -7.50 -2.21
C ALA A 70 -26.99 -6.35 -3.04
N GLU A 71 -27.74 -5.84 -4.01
CA GLU A 71 -27.35 -4.67 -4.81
C GLU A 71 -27.15 -3.43 -3.93
N LEU A 72 -28.05 -3.18 -2.97
CA LEU A 72 -27.89 -2.07 -2.02
C LEU A 72 -26.61 -2.20 -1.19
N ALA A 73 -26.30 -3.41 -0.73
CA ALA A 73 -25.10 -3.66 0.06
C ALA A 73 -23.82 -3.48 -0.78
N LEU A 74 -23.81 -3.97 -2.03
CA LEU A 74 -22.61 -3.98 -2.87
C LEU A 74 -22.39 -2.67 -3.64
N HIS A 75 -23.45 -1.99 -4.06
CA HIS A 75 -23.36 -0.85 -4.99
C HIS A 75 -23.90 0.46 -4.44
N HIS A 76 -24.50 0.46 -3.24
CA HIS A 76 -25.02 1.66 -2.57
C HIS A 76 -24.48 1.85 -1.15
N SER A 77 -23.32 1.24 -0.87
CA SER A 77 -22.58 1.35 0.39
C SER A 77 -21.08 1.19 0.18
N LEU A 78 -20.27 1.55 1.17
CA LEU A 78 -18.82 1.33 1.16
C LEU A 78 -18.41 -0.12 1.53
N LEU A 79 -19.35 -1.08 1.58
CA LEU A 79 -19.04 -2.46 1.99
C LEU A 79 -17.89 -3.09 1.18
N PRO A 80 -17.88 -3.08 -0.17
CA PRO A 80 -16.81 -3.74 -0.91
C PRO A 80 -15.43 -3.17 -0.60
N PHE A 81 -15.33 -1.83 -0.61
CA PHE A 81 -14.10 -1.12 -0.27
C PHE A 81 -13.64 -1.40 1.17
N ARG A 82 -14.60 -1.50 2.10
CA ARG A 82 -14.32 -1.76 3.51
C ARG A 82 -13.81 -3.18 3.77
N LEU A 83 -14.27 -4.15 3.00
CA LEU A 83 -13.89 -5.55 3.15
C LEU A 83 -12.74 -5.94 2.21
N LEU A 84 -12.18 -5.01 1.44
CA LEU A 84 -11.24 -5.27 0.34
C LEU A 84 -10.09 -6.21 0.73
N PHE A 85 -9.51 -6.01 1.93
CA PHE A 85 -8.38 -6.78 2.45
C PHE A 85 -8.75 -8.03 3.25
N LEU A 86 -10.03 -8.38 3.34
CA LEU A 86 -10.44 -9.68 3.89
C LEU A 86 -10.31 -10.79 2.85
N PRO A 87 -10.12 -12.04 3.27
CA PRO A 87 -10.25 -13.19 2.38
C PRO A 87 -11.67 -13.29 1.80
N GLU A 88 -11.79 -13.68 0.53
CA GLU A 88 -13.07 -13.87 -0.19
C GLU A 88 -14.14 -14.58 0.65
N LYS A 89 -13.81 -15.74 1.23
CA LYS A 89 -14.74 -16.51 2.09
C LYS A 89 -15.31 -15.70 3.26
N GLN A 90 -14.52 -14.80 3.83
CA GLN A 90 -15.01 -13.93 4.90
C GLN A 90 -15.94 -12.86 4.33
N LYS A 91 -15.61 -12.25 3.18
CA LYS A 91 -16.45 -11.26 2.50
C LYS A 91 -17.84 -11.84 2.16
N GLU A 92 -17.86 -13.03 1.57
CA GLU A 92 -19.09 -13.77 1.26
C GLU A 92 -19.90 -14.05 2.52
N GLU A 93 -19.26 -14.47 3.61
CA GLU A 93 -19.93 -14.71 4.88
C GLU A 93 -20.55 -13.43 5.46
N TYR A 94 -19.86 -12.29 5.38
CA TYR A 94 -20.43 -10.99 5.79
C TYR A 94 -21.69 -10.65 5.00
N LEU A 95 -21.64 -10.78 3.67
CA LEU A 95 -22.79 -10.51 2.81
C LEU A 95 -23.93 -11.49 3.09
N ARG A 96 -23.65 -12.80 3.15
CA ARG A 96 -24.63 -13.86 3.40
C ARG A 96 -25.40 -13.62 4.70
N ARG A 97 -24.69 -13.29 5.79
CA ARG A 97 -25.32 -12.99 7.09
C ARG A 97 -26.17 -11.73 7.06
N TYR A 98 -25.69 -10.69 6.38
CA TYR A 98 -26.46 -9.46 6.20
C TYR A 98 -27.78 -9.75 5.46
N LEU A 99 -27.73 -10.53 4.39
CA LEU A 99 -28.91 -10.94 3.62
C LEU A 99 -29.84 -11.85 4.42
N ALA A 100 -29.30 -12.66 5.35
CA ALA A 100 -30.08 -13.47 6.28
C ALA A 100 -30.75 -12.67 7.42
N GLY A 101 -30.59 -11.35 7.45
CA GLY A 101 -31.21 -10.47 8.44
C GLY A 101 -30.38 -10.24 9.71
N GLU A 102 -29.13 -10.71 9.76
CA GLU A 102 -28.28 -10.49 10.92
C GLU A 102 -27.76 -9.04 10.99
N ASP A 103 -27.63 -8.51 12.20
CA ASP A 103 -26.91 -7.25 12.42
C ASP A 103 -25.39 -7.48 12.34
N ILE A 104 -24.80 -7.14 11.20
CA ILE A 104 -23.37 -7.24 10.97
C ILE A 104 -22.59 -6.02 11.47
N GLN A 105 -23.27 -4.95 11.92
CA GLN A 105 -22.61 -3.71 12.33
C GLN A 105 -21.58 -3.90 13.45
N PRO A 106 -21.85 -4.67 14.54
CA PRO A 106 -20.84 -4.90 15.57
C PRO A 106 -19.55 -5.54 15.02
N ARG A 107 -19.68 -6.42 14.03
CA ARG A 107 -18.54 -7.09 13.39
C ARG A 107 -17.79 -6.14 12.44
N LEU A 108 -18.51 -5.35 11.65
CA LEU A 108 -17.91 -4.31 10.82
C LEU A 108 -17.18 -3.27 11.69
N LEU A 109 -17.77 -2.92 12.84
CA LEU A 109 -17.16 -2.01 13.80
C LEU A 109 -15.86 -2.56 14.40
N SER A 110 -15.78 -3.87 14.65
CA SER A 110 -14.54 -4.52 15.09
C SER A 110 -13.44 -4.52 14.03
N LEU A 111 -13.84 -4.43 12.76
CA LEU A 111 -12.94 -4.26 11.63
C LEU A 111 -12.64 -2.79 11.35
N THR A 112 -13.26 -1.82 12.05
CA THR A 112 -13.07 -0.37 11.87
C THR A 112 -12.37 0.23 13.09
N LYS A 113 -11.34 1.04 12.88
CA LYS A 113 -10.95 2.04 13.88
C LYS A 113 -12.07 3.07 13.86
N LYS A 114 -12.47 3.58 15.02
CA LYS A 114 -13.42 4.70 15.06
C LYS A 114 -12.70 5.93 14.49
N LEU A 115 -12.71 6.05 13.17
CA LEU A 115 -12.38 7.29 12.49
C LEU A 115 -13.37 8.35 12.99
N ARG A 116 -12.97 9.62 12.96
CA ARG A 116 -13.89 10.70 13.35
C ARG A 116 -15.13 10.60 12.47
N GLU A 117 -16.25 11.17 12.88
CA GLU A 117 -17.31 11.38 11.90
C GLU A 117 -16.86 12.56 11.03
N HIS A 118 -16.78 12.37 9.71
CA HIS A 118 -16.58 13.47 8.79
C HIS A 118 -17.91 13.83 8.14
N PRO A 119 -18.12 15.12 7.83
CA PRO A 119 -19.28 15.53 7.05
C PRO A 119 -19.27 14.82 5.68
N LEU A 120 -20.47 14.66 5.10
CA LEU A 120 -20.59 14.16 3.74
C LEU A 120 -19.82 15.07 2.78
N ARG A 121 -19.16 14.46 1.79
CA ARG A 121 -18.35 15.17 0.82
C ARG A 121 -18.89 15.04 -0.59
N TYR A 122 -18.66 16.07 -1.39
CA TYR A 122 -19.08 16.09 -2.79
C TYR A 122 -18.10 16.86 -3.67
N CYS A 123 -18.16 16.57 -4.97
CA CYS A 123 -17.49 17.34 -6.00
C CYS A 123 -18.50 18.33 -6.62
N PRO A 124 -18.19 19.64 -6.72
CA PRO A 124 -19.09 20.60 -7.35
C PRO A 124 -19.31 20.34 -8.84
N LEU A 125 -18.32 19.75 -9.52
CA LEU A 125 -18.40 19.42 -10.94
C LEU A 125 -19.24 18.15 -11.16
N CYS A 126 -19.09 17.11 -10.32
CA CYS A 126 -20.01 15.96 -10.36
C CYS A 126 -21.44 16.42 -10.09
N ALA A 127 -21.67 17.21 -9.04
CA ALA A 127 -23.01 17.69 -8.71
C ALA A 127 -23.63 18.52 -9.85
N GLN A 128 -22.83 19.23 -10.64
CA GLN A 128 -23.33 19.90 -11.84
C GLN A 128 -23.66 18.89 -12.95
N ALA A 129 -22.74 17.96 -13.25
CA ALA A 129 -22.96 16.93 -14.27
C ALA A 129 -24.19 16.05 -13.97
N ASP A 130 -24.40 15.71 -12.70
CA ASP A 130 -25.56 14.95 -12.24
C ASP A 130 -26.86 15.72 -12.50
N ARG A 131 -26.90 17.02 -12.24
CA ARG A 131 -28.08 17.86 -12.53
C ARG A 131 -28.35 17.97 -14.01
N GLU A 132 -27.30 18.08 -14.82
CA GLU A 132 -27.41 18.13 -16.27
C GLU A 132 -27.93 16.79 -16.85
N HIS A 133 -27.54 15.66 -16.24
CA HIS A 133 -27.88 14.34 -16.75
C HIS A 133 -29.18 13.75 -16.16
N TYR A 134 -29.37 13.85 -14.85
CA TYR A 134 -30.47 13.26 -14.09
C TYR A 134 -31.50 14.29 -13.58
N GLY A 135 -31.22 15.59 -13.71
CA GLY A 135 -32.07 16.66 -13.19
C GLY A 135 -31.89 16.97 -11.70
N GLU A 136 -31.08 16.18 -10.99
CA GLU A 136 -30.77 16.35 -9.57
C GLU A 136 -29.37 15.80 -9.27
N SER A 137 -28.69 16.37 -8.26
CA SER A 137 -27.39 15.88 -7.78
C SER A 137 -27.55 14.86 -6.67
N TYR A 138 -26.63 13.89 -6.58
CA TYR A 138 -26.68 12.84 -5.55
C TYR A 138 -25.34 12.63 -4.85
N TRP A 139 -25.38 11.96 -3.69
CA TRP A 139 -24.19 11.66 -2.91
C TRP A 139 -23.46 10.46 -3.51
N HIS A 140 -22.30 10.70 -4.12
CA HIS A 140 -21.42 9.63 -4.59
C HIS A 140 -20.79 8.85 -3.43
N ILE A 141 -20.70 7.52 -3.55
CA ILE A 141 -20.12 6.64 -2.52
C ILE A 141 -18.62 6.88 -2.41
N GLU A 142 -17.94 6.94 -3.55
CA GLU A 142 -16.49 7.09 -3.63
C GLU A 142 -15.98 8.37 -2.95
N HIS A 143 -16.73 9.46 -3.04
CA HIS A 143 -16.42 10.71 -2.32
C HIS A 143 -16.43 10.56 -0.79
N GLN A 144 -17.06 9.50 -0.26
CA GLN A 144 -17.13 9.26 1.17
C GLN A 144 -15.95 8.44 1.72
N ILE A 145 -15.06 7.92 0.85
CA ILE A 145 -13.83 7.22 1.29
C ILE A 145 -12.98 8.17 2.13
N TRP A 146 -12.75 7.83 3.40
CA TRP A 146 -12.22 8.76 4.43
C TRP A 146 -11.04 9.62 3.97
N ILE A 147 -9.98 8.96 3.49
CA ILE A 147 -8.73 9.60 3.07
C ILE A 147 -8.73 10.07 1.61
N MET A 148 -9.86 10.01 0.89
CA MET A 148 -9.97 10.50 -0.48
C MET A 148 -9.81 12.04 -0.50
N PRO A 149 -8.72 12.59 -1.07
CA PRO A 149 -8.49 14.02 -1.02
C PRO A 149 -9.19 14.76 -2.17
N LEU A 150 -9.25 14.15 -3.35
CA LEU A 150 -9.74 14.75 -4.58
C LEU A 150 -10.87 13.90 -5.18
N CYS A 151 -11.66 14.51 -6.05
CA CYS A 151 -12.56 13.78 -6.92
C CYS A 151 -11.74 13.03 -7.98
N PRO A 152 -11.90 11.71 -8.15
CA PRO A 152 -11.15 10.95 -9.14
C PRO A 152 -11.55 11.28 -10.58
N VAL A 153 -12.78 11.77 -10.79
CA VAL A 153 -13.26 12.18 -12.13
C VAL A 153 -12.72 13.55 -12.53
N HIS A 154 -12.74 14.52 -11.60
CA HIS A 154 -12.49 15.93 -11.92
C HIS A 154 -11.19 16.50 -11.34
N GLY A 155 -10.49 15.77 -10.48
CA GLY A 155 -9.25 16.20 -9.83
C GLY A 155 -9.39 17.35 -8.83
N CYS A 156 -10.59 17.89 -8.62
CA CYS A 156 -10.80 18.97 -7.67
C CYS A 156 -10.95 18.45 -6.23
N ARG A 157 -10.59 19.28 -5.26
CA ARG A 157 -10.72 18.96 -3.83
C ARG A 157 -12.19 18.74 -3.46
N LEU A 158 -12.45 17.65 -2.74
CA LEU A 158 -13.79 17.36 -2.25
C LEU A 158 -14.22 18.40 -1.20
N MET A 159 -15.48 18.80 -1.29
CA MET A 159 -16.07 19.81 -0.42
C MET A 159 -16.98 19.17 0.60
N GLU A 160 -16.92 19.66 1.82
CA GLU A 160 -17.76 19.21 2.91
C GLU A 160 -19.14 19.84 2.81
N ALA A 161 -20.17 19.04 3.00
CA ALA A 161 -21.54 19.50 3.10
C ALA A 161 -21.71 20.37 4.35
N PRO A 162 -22.60 21.38 4.33
CA PRO A 162 -22.93 22.15 5.52
C PRO A 162 -23.62 21.24 6.54
N TYR A 163 -22.84 20.68 7.46
CA TYR A 163 -23.27 19.73 8.47
C TYR A 163 -23.37 20.44 9.84
N ARG A 164 -24.42 20.11 10.61
CA ARG A 164 -24.52 20.53 12.02
C ARG A 164 -24.02 19.41 12.92
N ASP A 165 -22.82 19.56 13.48
CA ASP A 165 -22.17 18.57 14.38
C ASP A 165 -23.02 18.12 15.58
N THR A 166 -24.04 18.90 15.94
CA THR A 166 -24.94 18.59 17.08
C THR A 166 -25.98 17.51 16.78
N MET A 167 -26.14 17.09 15.52
CA MET A 167 -27.17 16.12 15.10
C MET A 167 -26.62 15.09 14.10
N SER A 168 -26.99 13.82 14.23
CA SER A 168 -26.57 12.81 13.24
C SER A 168 -27.12 13.11 11.83
N LEU A 169 -26.42 12.64 10.79
CA LEU A 169 -26.84 12.76 9.39
C LEU A 169 -28.29 12.30 9.16
N SER A 170 -28.71 11.23 9.86
CA SER A 170 -30.08 10.74 9.80
C SER A 170 -31.13 11.77 10.22
N ARG A 171 -30.80 12.76 11.05
CA ARG A 171 -31.74 13.78 11.55
C ARG A 171 -31.66 15.11 10.80
N GLN A 172 -30.96 15.13 9.67
CA GLN A 172 -30.78 16.32 8.86
C GLN A 172 -31.19 16.08 7.41
N LEU A 173 -31.01 14.86 6.88
CA LEU A 173 -31.19 14.55 5.45
C LEU A 173 -30.53 15.63 4.58
N VAL A 174 -29.23 15.84 4.82
CA VAL A 174 -28.41 16.89 4.23
C VAL A 174 -28.43 16.75 2.71
N LEU A 175 -28.73 17.85 2.05
CA LEU A 175 -28.77 17.96 0.60
C LEU A 175 -27.49 18.60 0.07
N ILE A 176 -27.13 18.25 -1.16
CA ILE A 176 -26.07 18.95 -1.89
C ILE A 176 -26.61 20.35 -2.25
N PRO A 177 -25.86 21.44 -1.97
CA PRO A 177 -26.29 22.80 -2.31
C PRO A 177 -26.58 22.96 -3.80
N GLU A 178 -27.65 23.65 -4.17
CA GLU A 178 -27.99 23.94 -5.58
C GLU A 178 -26.92 24.79 -6.26
N GLU A 179 -26.47 25.83 -5.57
CA GLU A 179 -25.36 26.67 -6.00
C GLU A 179 -24.03 26.08 -5.51
N ASN A 180 -23.26 25.55 -6.45
CA ASN A 180 -21.93 25.02 -6.15
C ASN A 180 -20.90 26.15 -6.10
N PRO A 181 -20.07 26.22 -5.04
CA PRO A 181 -18.94 27.12 -5.04
C PRO A 181 -17.92 26.71 -6.12
N LYS A 182 -17.02 27.63 -6.48
CA LYS A 182 -15.99 27.37 -7.49
C LYS A 182 -15.11 26.18 -7.08
N PRO A 183 -14.81 25.23 -7.98
CA PRO A 183 -13.96 24.09 -7.67
C PRO A 183 -12.55 24.54 -7.28
N ASN A 184 -11.99 23.90 -6.26
CA ASN A 184 -10.57 24.05 -5.93
C ASN A 184 -9.75 22.98 -6.66
N LEU A 185 -8.96 23.40 -7.64
CA LEU A 185 -8.07 22.55 -8.43
C LEU A 185 -6.62 22.50 -7.91
N GLY A 186 -6.35 23.15 -6.77
CA GLY A 186 -5.03 23.09 -6.13
C GLY A 186 -4.81 21.74 -5.45
N SER A 187 -3.83 20.98 -5.92
CA SER A 187 -3.48 19.65 -5.41
C SER A 187 -2.00 19.33 -5.59
N SER A 188 -1.50 18.40 -4.78
CA SER A 188 -0.13 17.87 -4.84
C SER A 188 -0.05 16.55 -5.60
N GLU A 189 1.14 16.17 -6.06
CA GLU A 189 1.39 14.85 -6.68
C GLU A 189 1.00 13.69 -5.75
N THR A 190 1.25 13.84 -4.45
CA THR A 190 0.86 12.86 -3.42
C THR A 190 -0.67 12.68 -3.36
N GLU A 191 -1.44 13.77 -3.43
CA GLU A 191 -2.90 13.69 -3.41
C GLU A 191 -3.47 13.02 -4.66
N HIS A 192 -2.89 13.27 -5.84
CA HIS A 192 -3.27 12.55 -7.06
C HIS A 192 -2.95 11.06 -6.94
N GLY A 193 -1.72 10.71 -6.55
CA GLY A 193 -1.33 9.30 -6.38
C GLY A 193 -2.18 8.55 -5.36
N LEU A 194 -2.62 9.22 -4.29
CA LEU A 194 -3.57 8.66 -3.33
C LEU A 194 -4.98 8.53 -3.90
N THR A 195 -5.47 9.55 -4.61
CA THR A 195 -6.79 9.52 -5.28
C THR A 195 -6.86 8.38 -6.29
N ASP A 196 -5.86 8.26 -7.16
CA ASP A 196 -5.79 7.25 -8.21
C ASP A 196 -5.73 5.83 -7.64
N LEU A 197 -4.97 5.64 -6.55
CA LEU A 197 -4.90 4.35 -5.86
C LEU A 197 -6.26 3.96 -5.26
N LEU A 198 -6.88 4.89 -4.52
CA LEU A 198 -8.16 4.65 -3.85
C LEU A 198 -9.27 4.40 -4.86
N HIS A 199 -9.27 5.12 -5.99
CA HIS A 199 -10.23 4.93 -7.07
C HIS A 199 -10.15 3.54 -7.66
N GLN A 200 -8.94 3.08 -7.98
CA GLN A 200 -8.74 1.74 -8.52
C GLN A 200 -9.15 0.66 -7.52
N TRP A 201 -8.84 0.84 -6.23
CA TRP A 201 -9.27 -0.08 -5.17
C TRP A 201 -10.79 -0.07 -4.93
N TYR A 202 -11.45 1.07 -5.06
CA TYR A 202 -12.91 1.17 -4.99
C TYR A 202 -13.59 0.42 -6.14
N GLN A 203 -12.98 0.45 -7.33
CA GLN A 203 -13.50 -0.25 -8.52
C GLN A 203 -13.18 -1.75 -8.55
N MET A 204 -12.40 -2.27 -7.61
CA MET A 204 -12.05 -3.69 -7.60
C MET A 204 -13.28 -4.59 -7.39
N PRO A 205 -13.35 -5.74 -8.08
CA PRO A 205 -14.38 -6.74 -7.84
C PRO A 205 -14.47 -7.18 -6.37
N PHE A 206 -15.68 -7.46 -5.89
CA PHE A 206 -15.90 -7.83 -4.49
C PHE A 206 -15.14 -9.11 -4.06
N ASP A 207 -14.99 -10.06 -4.99
CA ASP A 207 -14.34 -11.36 -4.83
C ASP A 207 -12.79 -11.30 -4.88
N VAL A 208 -12.19 -10.14 -5.22
CA VAL A 208 -10.72 -10.00 -5.21
C VAL A 208 -10.15 -10.36 -3.84
N THR A 209 -9.02 -11.06 -3.79
CA THR A 209 -8.37 -11.42 -2.52
C THR A 209 -6.96 -10.86 -2.48
N ALA A 210 -6.63 -10.18 -1.39
CA ALA A 210 -5.29 -9.68 -1.15
C ALA A 210 -4.30 -10.85 -0.92
N SER A 211 -3.14 -10.80 -1.56
CA SER A 211 -2.08 -11.82 -1.49
C SER A 211 -0.93 -11.38 -0.57
N ILE A 212 -1.26 -10.70 0.53
CA ILE A 212 -0.29 -10.02 1.40
C ILE A 212 0.70 -11.02 2.04
N GLU A 213 0.18 -12.07 2.69
CA GLU A 213 1.01 -13.03 3.42
C GLU A 213 1.88 -13.87 2.48
N ASP A 214 1.31 -14.32 1.35
CA ASP A 214 1.99 -15.19 0.39
C ASP A 214 3.16 -14.50 -0.33
N THR A 215 3.00 -13.22 -0.68
CA THR A 215 4.01 -12.49 -1.46
C THR A 215 4.97 -11.69 -0.58
N ASP A 216 4.55 -11.30 0.62
CA ASP A 216 5.24 -10.32 1.48
C ASP A 216 5.56 -9.01 0.73
N ASN A 217 4.75 -8.64 -0.28
CA ASN A 217 5.04 -7.49 -1.15
C ASN A 217 5.17 -6.18 -0.37
N LEU A 218 4.37 -6.00 0.68
CA LEU A 218 4.48 -4.85 1.57
C LEU A 218 5.82 -4.85 2.33
N GLY A 219 6.26 -6.00 2.85
CA GLY A 219 7.55 -6.12 3.53
C GLY A 219 8.74 -5.90 2.58
N ARG A 220 8.64 -6.41 1.35
CA ARG A 220 9.65 -6.24 0.30
C ARG A 220 9.77 -4.79 -0.16
N ALA A 221 8.64 -4.09 -0.29
CA ALA A 221 8.63 -2.68 -0.61
C ALA A 221 9.23 -1.82 0.53
N ILE A 222 8.91 -2.13 1.79
CA ILE A 222 9.54 -1.51 2.98
C ILE A 222 11.06 -1.74 2.99
N GLU A 223 11.52 -2.94 2.63
CA GLU A 223 12.94 -3.25 2.51
C GLU A 223 13.62 -2.44 1.39
N ASN A 224 13.01 -2.38 0.20
CA ASN A 224 13.49 -1.58 -0.91
C ASN A 224 13.54 -0.08 -0.59
N ALA A 225 12.62 0.41 0.23
CA ALA A 225 12.60 1.80 0.72
C ALA A 225 13.62 2.07 1.85
N GLY A 226 14.34 1.06 2.33
CA GLY A 226 15.30 1.22 3.42
C GLY A 226 14.66 1.55 4.77
N LEU A 227 13.44 1.07 5.00
CA LEU A 227 12.62 1.33 6.19
C LEU A 227 12.60 0.15 7.18
N LEU A 228 13.59 -0.74 7.09
CA LEU A 228 13.81 -1.78 8.09
C LEU A 228 14.51 -1.20 9.34
N ALA A 229 14.15 -1.73 10.51
CA ALA A 229 14.78 -1.40 11.77
C ALA A 229 16.25 -1.80 11.78
N PRO A 230 17.12 -1.04 12.48
CA PRO A 230 18.52 -1.42 12.62
C PRO A 230 18.64 -2.78 13.34
N GLY A 231 19.50 -3.65 12.82
CA GLY A 231 19.77 -4.96 13.43
C GLY A 231 19.84 -6.09 12.41
N ASN A 232 19.42 -7.28 12.84
CA ASN A 232 19.49 -8.49 12.04
C ASN A 232 18.47 -8.43 10.88
N VAL A 233 18.99 -8.32 9.65
CA VAL A 233 18.21 -8.25 8.41
C VAL A 233 17.30 -9.45 8.18
N ARG A 234 17.57 -10.61 8.81
CA ARG A 234 16.71 -11.79 8.75
C ARG A 234 15.41 -11.63 9.54
N ARG A 235 15.37 -10.72 10.52
CA ARG A 235 14.14 -10.46 11.30
C ARG A 235 13.10 -9.69 10.49
N LEU A 236 13.53 -8.93 9.48
CA LEU A 236 12.66 -8.10 8.64
C LEU A 236 11.72 -7.21 9.48
N ALA A 237 12.24 -6.73 10.61
CA ALA A 237 11.51 -5.83 11.48
C ALA A 237 11.46 -4.45 10.85
N TRP A 238 10.30 -3.81 10.88
CA TRP A 238 10.09 -2.47 10.33
C TRP A 238 10.54 -1.40 11.32
N ASP A 239 11.16 -0.33 10.82
CA ASP A 239 11.46 0.87 11.61
C ASP A 239 10.20 1.71 11.77
N THR A 240 9.36 1.34 12.74
CA THR A 240 8.02 1.93 12.86
C THR A 240 8.04 3.42 13.18
N ALA A 241 9.06 3.90 13.90
CA ALA A 241 9.24 5.32 14.17
C ALA A 241 9.57 6.08 12.87
N ARG A 242 10.54 5.58 12.09
CA ARG A 242 10.90 6.21 10.82
C ARG A 242 9.76 6.16 9.81
N ILE A 243 9.04 5.05 9.72
CA ILE A 243 7.84 4.91 8.87
C ILE A 243 6.79 5.96 9.24
N TYR A 244 6.48 6.10 10.54
CA TYR A 244 5.52 7.10 11.01
C TYR A 244 5.96 8.53 10.65
N THR A 245 7.25 8.85 10.81
CA THR A 245 7.80 10.15 10.42
C THR A 245 7.68 10.41 8.92
N VAL A 246 8.06 9.47 8.05
CA VAL A 246 7.97 9.68 6.59
C VAL A 246 6.53 9.76 6.10
N LEU A 247 5.62 8.99 6.70
CA LEU A 247 4.17 9.11 6.46
C LEU A 247 3.68 10.51 6.84
N THR A 248 4.04 10.98 8.05
CA THR A 248 3.62 12.29 8.56
C THR A 248 4.12 13.43 7.69
N ASN A 249 5.37 13.34 7.22
CA ASN A 249 5.94 14.33 6.32
C ASN A 249 5.28 14.34 4.93
N LYS A 250 4.82 13.17 4.44
CA LYS A 250 4.23 13.03 3.11
C LYS A 250 2.74 13.39 3.06
N PHE A 251 1.96 12.99 4.07
CA PHE A 251 0.49 13.11 4.09
C PHE A 251 -0.05 14.10 5.13
N GLY A 252 0.80 14.61 6.02
CA GLY A 252 0.43 15.52 7.09
C GLY A 252 0.02 14.79 8.39
N ALA A 253 0.32 15.43 9.52
CA ALA A 253 0.17 14.83 10.85
C ALA A 253 -1.29 14.45 11.20
N ALA A 254 -2.26 15.29 10.84
CA ALA A 254 -3.66 15.06 11.17
C ALA A 254 -4.20 13.77 10.54
N MET A 255 -3.94 13.55 9.25
CA MET A 255 -4.37 12.34 8.54
C MET A 255 -3.71 11.09 9.11
N ILE A 256 -2.39 11.15 9.36
CA ILE A 256 -1.65 10.00 9.90
C ILE A 256 -2.08 9.66 11.33
N GLU A 257 -2.34 10.66 12.18
CA GLU A 257 -2.85 10.41 13.52
C GLU A 257 -4.27 9.80 13.49
N ASP A 258 -5.14 10.24 12.57
CA ASP A 258 -6.49 9.66 12.44
C ASP A 258 -6.43 8.20 11.96
N VAL A 259 -5.55 7.86 11.01
CA VAL A 259 -5.42 6.50 10.46
C VAL A 259 -4.62 5.60 11.41
N PHE A 260 -3.36 5.92 11.67
CA PHE A 260 -2.45 5.06 12.44
C PHE A 260 -2.50 5.31 13.95
N GLY A 261 -3.12 6.39 14.43
CA GLY A 261 -3.00 6.84 15.82
C GLY A 261 -1.69 7.59 16.04
N ARG A 262 -1.31 7.85 17.30
CA ARG A 262 -0.10 8.63 17.63
C ARG A 262 1.24 7.97 17.25
N GLN A 263 1.23 6.68 16.95
CA GLN A 263 2.41 5.91 16.59
C GLN A 263 2.02 4.57 15.95
N ILE A 264 2.92 4.01 15.13
CA ILE A 264 2.84 2.62 14.69
C ILE A 264 3.67 1.76 15.65
N THR A 265 3.03 0.75 16.27
CA THR A 265 3.74 -0.21 17.12
C THR A 265 4.35 -1.34 16.30
N VAL A 266 5.38 -2.00 16.82
CA VAL A 266 5.99 -3.18 16.17
C VAL A 266 4.96 -4.30 15.95
N ALA A 267 4.06 -4.50 16.91
CA ALA A 267 2.97 -5.47 16.78
C ALA A 267 2.01 -5.08 15.63
N HIS A 268 1.62 -3.81 15.53
CA HIS A 268 0.76 -3.31 14.46
C HIS A 268 1.41 -3.49 13.08
N ALA A 269 2.68 -3.11 12.95
CA ALA A 269 3.46 -3.29 11.72
C ALA A 269 3.58 -4.77 11.32
N ARG A 270 3.82 -5.67 12.28
CA ARG A 270 3.83 -7.13 12.01
C ARG A 270 2.48 -7.60 11.48
N ARG A 271 1.37 -7.17 12.09
CA ARG A 271 0.02 -7.56 11.68
C ARG A 271 -0.32 -7.05 10.28
N LEU A 272 0.08 -5.82 9.93
CA LEU A 272 -0.04 -5.28 8.57
C LEU A 272 0.72 -6.13 7.56
N ARG A 273 1.98 -6.48 7.87
CA ARG A 273 2.81 -7.32 7.00
C ARG A 273 2.20 -8.70 6.75
N LEU A 274 1.49 -9.26 7.74
CA LEU A 274 0.87 -10.57 7.65
C LEU A 274 -0.59 -10.53 7.15
N GLY A 275 -1.11 -9.35 6.78
CA GLY A 275 -2.52 -9.24 6.35
C GLY A 275 -3.54 -9.47 7.47
N GLU A 276 -3.13 -9.47 8.74
CA GLU A 276 -4.00 -9.66 9.91
C GLU A 276 -4.81 -8.39 10.27
N ILE A 277 -4.69 -7.36 9.44
CA ILE A 277 -5.37 -6.07 9.55
C ILE A 277 -6.16 -5.86 8.26
N ALA A 278 -7.42 -5.44 8.38
CA ALA A 278 -8.33 -5.20 7.25
C ALA A 278 -8.58 -3.70 6.96
N TYR A 279 -7.71 -2.80 7.46
CA TYR A 279 -7.83 -1.35 7.28
C TYR A 279 -7.31 -0.93 5.91
N THR A 280 -8.22 -0.79 4.94
CA THR A 280 -7.90 -0.33 3.57
C THR A 280 -7.08 0.96 3.55
N GLU A 281 -7.40 1.91 4.42
CA GLU A 281 -6.73 3.21 4.49
C GLU A 281 -5.24 3.10 4.89
N GLU A 282 -4.90 2.17 5.79
CA GLU A 282 -3.51 1.95 6.22
C GLU A 282 -2.67 1.40 5.06
N TYR A 283 -3.21 0.44 4.32
CA TYR A 283 -2.54 -0.10 3.13
C TYR A 283 -2.42 0.94 2.03
N ALA A 284 -3.41 1.80 1.83
CA ALA A 284 -3.38 2.84 0.80
C ALA A 284 -2.23 3.82 1.04
N LEU A 285 -2.12 4.35 2.26
CA LEU A 285 -1.05 5.29 2.62
C LEU A 285 0.34 4.66 2.53
N LEU A 286 0.48 3.40 2.95
CA LEU A 286 1.74 2.67 2.79
C LEU A 286 2.08 2.41 1.32
N SER A 287 1.10 2.01 0.50
CA SER A 287 1.31 1.74 -0.92
C SER A 287 1.78 3.00 -1.66
N VAL A 288 1.13 4.14 -1.43
CA VAL A 288 1.54 5.43 -2.01
C VAL A 288 2.90 5.89 -1.48
N LEU A 289 3.19 5.70 -0.18
CA LEU A 289 4.51 6.01 0.38
C LEU A 289 5.62 5.21 -0.33
N LEU A 290 5.36 3.94 -0.59
CA LEU A 290 6.33 2.98 -1.13
C LEU A 290 6.36 2.95 -2.66
N GLY A 291 5.53 3.75 -3.34
CA GLY A 291 5.43 3.75 -4.80
C GLY A 291 4.90 2.43 -5.37
N MET A 292 4.06 1.72 -4.60
CA MET A 292 3.45 0.48 -5.02
C MET A 292 2.24 0.76 -5.91
N GLY A 293 2.13 0.02 -7.02
CA GLY A 293 0.94 0.05 -7.86
C GLY A 293 -0.29 -0.58 -7.16
N PRO A 294 -1.50 -0.34 -7.69
CA PRO A 294 -2.77 -0.78 -7.10
C PRO A 294 -2.87 -2.31 -6.96
N GLU A 295 -2.30 -3.05 -7.90
CA GLU A 295 -2.34 -4.52 -7.92
C GLU A 295 -1.27 -5.16 -7.03
N ALA A 296 -0.31 -4.39 -6.50
CA ALA A 296 0.87 -4.95 -5.83
C ALA A 296 0.54 -5.77 -4.58
N LEU A 297 -0.61 -5.52 -3.93
CA LEU A 297 -1.07 -6.30 -2.77
C LEU A 297 -2.07 -7.41 -3.13
N PHE A 298 -2.47 -7.52 -4.39
CA PHE A 298 -3.47 -8.49 -4.88
C PHE A 298 -2.86 -9.51 -5.84
N THR A 299 -1.74 -9.19 -6.48
CA THR A 299 -0.97 -10.11 -7.33
C THR A 299 -0.31 -11.24 -6.55
N LYS A 300 -0.09 -12.38 -7.21
CA LYS A 300 0.71 -13.51 -6.71
C LYS A 300 2.21 -13.34 -6.97
N GLU A 301 2.58 -12.33 -7.76
CA GLU A 301 3.97 -12.05 -8.09
C GLU A 301 4.65 -11.26 -6.98
N GLN A 302 5.89 -11.63 -6.66
CA GLN A 302 6.67 -10.91 -5.67
C GLN A 302 7.31 -9.66 -6.25
N VAL A 303 7.15 -8.52 -5.59
CA VAL A 303 7.89 -7.28 -5.87
C VAL A 303 9.39 -7.57 -5.83
N PRO A 304 10.18 -7.34 -6.89
CA PRO A 304 11.60 -7.66 -6.85
C PRO A 304 12.36 -6.92 -5.74
N LEU A 305 13.27 -7.61 -5.05
CA LEU A 305 14.14 -6.98 -4.05
C LEU A 305 15.37 -6.40 -4.76
N HIS A 306 15.53 -5.08 -4.70
CA HIS A 306 16.64 -4.39 -5.38
C HIS A 306 18.00 -4.87 -4.88
N ILE A 307 18.11 -5.09 -3.56
CA ILE A 307 19.34 -5.57 -2.95
C ILE A 307 19.70 -7.00 -3.39
N TYR A 308 18.70 -7.87 -3.57
CA TYR A 308 18.89 -9.23 -4.08
C TYR A 308 19.42 -9.20 -5.51
N GLN A 309 18.74 -8.45 -6.39
CA GLN A 309 19.13 -8.31 -7.79
C GLN A 309 20.55 -7.76 -7.91
N LYS A 310 20.87 -6.70 -7.17
CA LYS A 310 22.20 -6.09 -7.17
C LYS A 310 23.26 -7.04 -6.62
N MET A 311 22.97 -7.79 -5.56
CA MET A 311 23.93 -8.75 -5.01
C MET A 311 24.18 -9.91 -5.97
N LEU A 312 23.15 -10.40 -6.66
CA LEU A 312 23.26 -11.44 -7.69
C LEU A 312 24.06 -10.96 -8.91
N GLU A 313 23.85 -9.71 -9.32
CA GLU A 313 24.65 -9.10 -10.38
C GLU A 313 26.13 -9.03 -9.98
N LEU A 314 26.43 -8.57 -8.76
CA LEU A 314 27.80 -8.49 -8.28
C LEU A 314 28.47 -9.87 -8.16
N SER A 315 27.73 -10.91 -7.77
CA SER A 315 28.28 -12.27 -7.65
C SER A 315 28.63 -12.91 -8.99
N THR A 316 27.96 -12.52 -10.07
CA THR A 316 28.15 -13.10 -11.42
C THR A 316 29.23 -12.39 -12.25
N ARG A 317 29.67 -11.19 -11.85
CA ARG A 317 30.69 -10.41 -12.58
C ARG A 317 32.09 -11.05 -12.59
N GLY A 318 32.37 -12.05 -11.75
CA GLY A 318 33.66 -12.78 -11.74
C GLY A 318 34.88 -11.93 -11.34
N ARG A 319 34.67 -10.85 -10.60
CA ARG A 319 35.73 -9.92 -10.13
C ARG A 319 35.91 -10.04 -8.61
N PRO A 320 37.13 -9.81 -8.07
CA PRO A 320 37.35 -9.85 -6.64
C PRO A 320 36.87 -8.56 -5.98
N TYR A 321 36.04 -8.70 -4.95
CA TYR A 321 35.59 -7.59 -4.11
C TYR A 321 36.12 -7.72 -2.67
N THR A 322 36.35 -6.59 -1.99
CA THR A 322 36.41 -6.58 -0.52
C THR A 322 34.98 -6.62 0.05
N LYS A 323 34.79 -7.14 1.26
CA LYS A 323 33.48 -7.07 1.94
C LYS A 323 32.99 -5.63 2.13
N ARG A 324 33.93 -4.67 2.31
CA ARG A 324 33.63 -3.24 2.43
C ARG A 324 33.14 -2.64 1.10
N ASN A 325 33.77 -3.05 -0.01
CA ASN A 325 33.37 -2.67 -1.36
C ASN A 325 31.95 -3.14 -1.65
N VAL A 326 31.66 -4.43 -1.41
CA VAL A 326 30.30 -5.00 -1.59
C VAL A 326 29.28 -4.22 -0.76
N ALA A 327 29.58 -3.91 0.51
CA ALA A 327 28.69 -3.12 1.35
C ALA A 327 28.40 -1.74 0.75
N LYS A 328 29.44 -1.05 0.26
CA LYS A 328 29.33 0.27 -0.37
C LYS A 328 28.48 0.20 -1.66
N LEU A 329 28.74 -0.76 -2.54
CA LEU A 329 27.99 -0.94 -3.78
C LEU A 329 26.53 -1.27 -3.50
N LEU A 330 26.23 -2.06 -2.47
CA LEU A 330 24.86 -2.39 -2.07
C LEU A 330 24.16 -1.30 -1.25
N GLY A 331 24.88 -0.27 -0.79
CA GLY A 331 24.31 0.78 0.07
C GLY A 331 23.93 0.30 1.47
N ILE A 332 24.60 -0.74 1.99
CA ILE A 332 24.31 -1.35 3.30
C ILE A 332 25.53 -1.28 4.23
N ARG A 333 25.32 -1.62 5.50
CA ARG A 333 26.44 -1.75 6.44
C ARG A 333 27.26 -3.01 6.18
N VAL A 334 28.55 -2.94 6.46
CA VAL A 334 29.50 -4.06 6.22
C VAL A 334 29.11 -5.32 6.99
N ASP A 335 28.56 -5.20 8.20
CA ASP A 335 28.09 -6.32 9.00
C ASP A 335 26.85 -7.01 8.41
N GLN A 336 26.09 -6.34 7.55
CA GLN A 336 24.87 -6.88 6.93
C GLN A 336 25.14 -7.70 5.65
N VAL A 337 26.32 -7.56 5.03
CA VAL A 337 26.65 -8.22 3.76
C VAL A 337 26.54 -9.76 3.84
N MET A 338 27.13 -10.38 4.86
CA MET A 338 27.03 -11.84 5.07
C MET A 338 25.58 -12.27 5.37
N PRO A 339 24.86 -11.64 6.33
CA PRO A 339 23.45 -11.95 6.58
C PRO A 339 22.53 -11.89 5.36
N TYR A 340 22.73 -10.92 4.45
CA TYR A 340 21.96 -10.85 3.20
C TYR A 340 22.32 -11.98 2.25
N ALA A 341 23.61 -12.25 2.03
CA ALA A 341 24.04 -13.36 1.18
C ALA A 341 23.51 -14.71 1.68
N GLU A 342 23.57 -14.96 2.99
CA GLU A 342 23.00 -16.17 3.58
C GLU A 342 21.47 -16.23 3.43
N ARG A 343 20.75 -15.12 3.58
CA ARG A 343 19.29 -15.07 3.36
C ARG A 343 18.93 -15.34 1.90
N PHE A 344 19.74 -14.87 0.97
CA PHE A 344 19.51 -15.00 -0.48
C PHE A 344 20.08 -16.29 -1.08
N GLY A 345 20.80 -17.10 -0.29
CA GLY A 345 21.49 -18.29 -0.81
C GLY A 345 22.60 -17.95 -1.81
N ILE A 346 23.21 -16.77 -1.69
CA ILE A 346 24.32 -16.34 -2.53
C ILE A 346 25.62 -16.68 -1.82
N GLU A 347 26.45 -17.50 -2.44
CA GLU A 347 27.78 -17.82 -1.91
C GLU A 347 28.63 -16.54 -1.82
N PRO A 348 29.41 -16.35 -0.73
CA PRO A 348 30.26 -15.18 -0.58
C PRO A 348 31.28 -15.06 -1.72
N PHE A 349 31.14 -13.99 -2.51
CA PHE A 349 31.98 -13.71 -3.68
C PHE A 349 33.05 -12.63 -3.41
N TRP A 350 33.15 -12.16 -2.16
CA TRP A 350 34.22 -11.27 -1.70
C TRP A 350 35.31 -12.06 -0.98
N VAL A 351 36.47 -11.42 -0.80
CA VAL A 351 37.59 -12.02 -0.08
C VAL A 351 37.18 -12.34 1.36
N GLN A 352 37.16 -13.62 1.68
CA GLN A 352 37.03 -14.11 3.04
C GLN A 352 38.41 -14.22 3.66
N SER A 353 38.56 -13.73 4.89
CA SER A 353 39.72 -14.07 5.72
C SER A 353 39.71 -15.59 5.90
N GLY A 354 40.61 -16.29 5.22
CA GLY A 354 40.57 -17.75 5.14
C GLY A 354 40.55 -18.41 6.52
N LYS A 355 39.81 -19.52 6.63
CA LYS A 355 39.98 -20.47 7.75
C LYS A 355 41.46 -20.83 7.88
N GLN A 356 41.95 -20.95 9.12
CA GLN A 356 43.29 -21.47 9.39
C GLN A 356 43.46 -22.80 8.66
N THR A 357 44.31 -22.79 7.63
CA THR A 357 44.78 -24.00 6.97
C THR A 357 46.02 -24.45 7.73
N GLU A 358 46.22 -25.75 7.90
CA GLU A 358 47.40 -26.28 8.59
C GLU A 358 48.68 -25.66 7.99
N PRO A 359 49.61 -25.17 8.83
CA PRO A 359 50.75 -24.35 8.41
C PRO A 359 51.66 -25.02 7.38
N GLU A 360 51.64 -26.35 7.29
CA GLU A 360 52.55 -27.13 6.45
C GLU A 360 52.28 -27.03 4.93
N LYS A 361 51.17 -26.43 4.48
CA LYS A 361 50.84 -26.32 3.04
C LYS A 361 50.87 -24.91 2.45
N ARG A 362 51.23 -23.87 3.23
CA ARG A 362 51.15 -22.46 2.77
C ARG A 362 52.54 -21.86 2.53
N GLN A 363 53.05 -21.98 1.32
CA GLN A 363 54.20 -21.17 0.89
C GLN A 363 53.73 -19.73 0.65
N THR A 364 54.21 -18.80 1.48
CA THR A 364 53.85 -17.38 1.39
C THR A 364 54.99 -16.65 0.71
N TYR A 365 54.74 -16.12 -0.49
CA TYR A 365 55.72 -15.32 -1.24
C TYR A 365 55.33 -13.85 -1.11
N ALA A 366 56.21 -13.04 -0.54
CA ALA A 366 56.07 -11.59 -0.56
C ALA A 366 56.52 -11.07 -1.93
N VAL A 367 55.60 -10.46 -2.67
CA VAL A 367 55.88 -9.85 -3.98
C VAL A 367 55.74 -8.34 -3.82
N THR A 368 56.85 -7.62 -3.95
CA THR A 368 56.85 -6.15 -3.97
C THR A 368 56.88 -5.69 -5.43
N ILE A 369 55.86 -4.95 -5.84
CA ILE A 369 55.78 -4.37 -7.19
C ILE A 369 55.99 -2.86 -7.07
N HIS A 370 57.02 -2.35 -7.73
CA HIS A 370 57.28 -0.93 -7.84
C HIS A 370 56.61 -0.41 -9.12
N LEU A 371 55.67 0.51 -8.98
CA LEU A 371 55.00 1.16 -10.11
C LEU A 371 55.56 2.57 -10.27
N SER A 372 55.85 2.96 -11.50
CA SER A 372 56.06 4.37 -11.86
C SER A 372 54.78 5.19 -11.64
N GLU A 373 54.91 6.51 -11.65
CA GLU A 373 53.76 7.41 -11.44
C GLU A 373 52.69 7.24 -12.53
N GLU A 374 53.11 6.97 -13.77
CA GLU A 374 52.22 6.75 -14.92
C GLU A 374 51.50 5.39 -14.82
N GLU A 375 52.23 4.31 -14.49
CA GLU A 375 51.63 2.97 -14.27
C GLU A 375 50.64 2.98 -13.11
N ARG A 376 50.94 3.73 -12.04
CA ARG A 376 50.03 3.90 -10.92
C ARG A 376 48.75 4.62 -11.35
N ARG A 377 48.85 5.70 -12.13
CA ARG A 377 47.67 6.40 -12.68
C ARG A 377 46.82 5.51 -13.57
N HIS A 378 47.44 4.69 -14.42
CA HIS A 378 46.71 3.72 -15.25
C HIS A 378 46.02 2.65 -14.41
N LEU A 379 46.70 2.12 -13.39
CA LEU A 379 46.10 1.14 -12.48
C LEU A 379 44.94 1.75 -11.67
N ASP A 380 45.09 2.99 -11.21
CA ASP A 380 44.04 3.72 -10.49
C ASP A 380 42.83 3.99 -11.38
N ALA A 381 43.05 4.39 -12.63
CA ALA A 381 41.98 4.57 -13.61
C ALA A 381 41.24 3.25 -13.89
N TYR A 382 41.98 2.15 -14.10
CA TYR A 382 41.40 0.83 -14.29
C TYR A 382 40.61 0.38 -13.06
N MET A 383 41.19 0.51 -11.86
CA MET A 383 40.53 0.16 -10.60
C MET A 383 39.26 0.98 -10.38
N SER A 384 39.28 2.28 -10.71
CA SER A 384 38.10 3.14 -10.61
C SER A 384 37.02 2.74 -11.62
N GLU A 385 37.38 2.48 -12.88
CA GLU A 385 36.46 2.03 -13.92
C GLU A 385 35.84 0.66 -13.57
N HIS A 386 36.60 -0.20 -12.90
CA HIS A 386 36.20 -1.57 -12.59
C HIS A 386 35.68 -1.78 -11.16
N GLU A 387 35.47 -0.69 -10.40
CA GLU A 387 34.98 -0.68 -9.02
C GLU A 387 35.85 -1.49 -8.03
N MET A 388 37.17 -1.49 -8.21
CA MET A 388 38.14 -2.15 -7.33
C MET A 388 38.74 -1.17 -6.32
N ASP A 389 38.87 -1.58 -5.05
CA ASP A 389 39.31 -0.71 -3.94
C ASP A 389 40.61 -1.16 -3.26
N ALA A 390 41.22 -2.25 -3.72
CA ALA A 390 42.47 -2.78 -3.16
C ALA A 390 43.43 -3.26 -4.26
N TYR A 391 44.65 -2.71 -4.28
CA TYR A 391 45.69 -3.07 -5.26
C TYR A 391 46.01 -4.56 -5.24
N GLY A 392 46.15 -5.18 -4.06
CA GLY A 392 46.42 -6.62 -3.95
C GLY A 392 45.33 -7.49 -4.60
N HIS A 393 44.08 -7.02 -4.61
CA HIS A 393 42.97 -7.73 -5.27
C HIS A 393 43.00 -7.54 -6.79
N ALA A 394 43.36 -6.35 -7.27
CA ALA A 394 43.58 -6.09 -8.69
C ALA A 394 44.72 -6.97 -9.24
N LEU A 395 45.83 -7.06 -8.52
CA LEU A 395 46.96 -7.91 -8.88
C LEU A 395 46.57 -9.40 -8.90
N ARG A 396 45.86 -9.88 -7.87
CA ARG A 396 45.36 -11.26 -7.84
C ARG A 396 44.42 -11.55 -9.02
N TYR A 397 43.54 -10.61 -9.36
CA TYR A 397 42.66 -10.73 -10.53
C TYR A 397 43.45 -10.87 -11.83
N PHE A 398 44.43 -10.00 -12.06
CA PHE A 398 45.27 -10.07 -13.26
C PHE A 398 46.03 -11.39 -13.34
N MET A 399 46.65 -11.82 -12.24
CA MET A 399 47.34 -13.11 -12.16
C MET A 399 46.40 -14.28 -12.48
N GLN A 400 45.19 -14.31 -11.92
CA GLN A 400 44.22 -15.37 -12.19
C GLN A 400 43.72 -15.37 -13.63
N LYS A 401 43.48 -14.18 -14.20
CA LYS A 401 43.05 -14.02 -15.59
C LYS A 401 44.13 -14.51 -16.56
N GLU A 402 45.39 -14.14 -16.34
CA GLU A 402 46.52 -14.60 -17.13
C GLU A 402 46.77 -16.10 -16.96
N LEU A 403 46.68 -16.64 -15.75
CA LEU A 403 46.81 -18.08 -15.50
C LEU A 403 45.69 -18.89 -16.17
N ALA A 404 44.46 -18.39 -16.19
CA ALA A 404 43.36 -19.04 -16.91
C ALA A 404 43.60 -19.08 -18.43
N LEU A 405 44.18 -18.01 -18.99
CA LEU A 405 44.63 -17.97 -20.39
C LEU A 405 45.81 -18.92 -20.65
N PHE A 406 46.68 -19.10 -19.66
CA PHE A 406 47.83 -20.00 -19.71
C PHE A 406 47.40 -21.48 -19.68
N HIS A 407 46.51 -21.86 -18.76
CA HIS A 407 45.95 -23.21 -18.65
C HIS A 407 44.97 -23.56 -19.78
N GLY A 408 44.31 -22.57 -20.40
CA GLY A 408 43.55 -22.80 -21.64
C GLY A 408 44.42 -23.22 -22.83
N LYS A 409 45.75 -23.04 -22.76
CA LYS A 409 46.73 -23.43 -23.78
C LYS A 409 47.52 -24.69 -23.44
N THR A 410 47.50 -25.15 -22.19
CA THR A 410 48.22 -26.35 -21.74
C THR A 410 47.24 -27.30 -21.07
N ASN A 411 47.12 -28.52 -21.60
CA ASN A 411 46.19 -29.56 -21.15
C ASN A 411 46.55 -30.17 -19.77
N ASP A 412 47.12 -29.38 -18.85
CA ASP A 412 47.58 -29.82 -17.54
C ASP A 412 46.93 -28.97 -16.43
N SER A 413 46.04 -29.63 -15.70
CA SER A 413 45.17 -29.10 -14.67
C SER A 413 45.76 -29.30 -13.27
N SER A 414 46.87 -28.63 -12.93
CA SER A 414 47.53 -28.85 -11.63
C SER A 414 48.03 -27.61 -10.86
N CYS A 415 47.74 -26.37 -11.28
CA CYS A 415 48.15 -25.19 -10.50
C CYS A 415 46.97 -24.24 -10.19
N VAL A 416 46.39 -24.41 -9.00
CA VAL A 416 45.49 -23.41 -8.40
C VAL A 416 46.27 -22.60 -7.36
N PHE A 417 46.61 -21.35 -7.69
CA PHE A 417 47.30 -20.44 -6.77
C PHE A 417 46.30 -19.86 -5.73
N SER A 418 46.47 -20.25 -4.46
CA SER A 418 45.74 -19.71 -3.31
C SER A 418 46.65 -18.84 -2.42
N GLY A 419 47.33 -17.85 -3.02
CA GLY A 419 48.24 -16.94 -2.30
C GLY A 419 47.60 -15.58 -2.01
N ASN A 420 47.71 -15.08 -0.77
CA ASN A 420 47.37 -13.69 -0.42
C ASN A 420 48.48 -12.75 -0.92
N VAL A 421 48.09 -11.75 -1.71
CA VAL A 421 48.90 -10.55 -1.95
C VAL A 421 48.58 -9.61 -0.79
N ILE A 422 49.56 -9.36 0.08
CA ILE A 422 49.46 -8.37 1.16
C ILE A 422 49.70 -6.99 0.58
#